data_AF-A0A820WPK9-F1
#
_entry.id   AF-A0A820WPK9-F1
#
_cell.length_a   1.000
_cell.length_b   1.000
_cell.length_c   1.000
_cell.angle_alpha   90.00
_cell.angle_beta   90.00
_cell.angle_gamma   90.00
#
_symmetry.space_group_name_H-M   'P 1'
#
loop_
_entity.id
_entity.type
_entity.pdbx_description
1 polymer ?
#
loop_
_entity_poly.entity_id
_entity_poly.type
_entity_poly.pdbx_seq_one_letter_code
_entity_poly.pdbx_strand_id
1 'polypeptide(L)'
;RKRCQTLEHLLQNLKTNNFMLIGDFNFGDFDLKENDLLDKSQEEVHDLWKQIYNIDENPGYTFDPSRNICAQIMSDSQINRRFDRYLLHKLNNVYYSIEHLQLVGTETIPIDESNEKQINLSDHYALQLIIDFQTRIINHRSALVILPSTNHWPMIKSFCDGDGPSFVQWPPHFNLLWPFYYLNHSLDDQLDILLPLRILLSQISSFQIQVDDFDTFMENHVSFLKPNEKSTQLMKELFER
;
A
#
# COMPACT_ATOMS: atom_id res chain seq x y z
N ARG A 1 19.86 6.18 22.92
CA ARG A 1 20.11 7.63 22.63
C ARG A 1 20.90 7.84 21.34
N LYS A 2 22.17 7.40 21.24
CA LYS A 2 22.95 7.52 19.98
C LYS A 2 22.27 6.81 18.81
N ARG A 3 21.82 5.56 19.00
CA ARG A 3 21.15 4.77 17.96
C ARG A 3 19.83 5.39 17.48
N CYS A 4 18.97 5.85 18.39
CA CYS A 4 17.74 6.60 18.07
C CYS A 4 18.04 7.85 17.22
N GLN A 5 19.04 8.65 17.62
CA GLN A 5 19.46 9.83 16.86
C GLN A 5 19.98 9.47 15.47
N THR A 6 20.69 8.34 15.33
CA THR A 6 21.14 7.84 14.03
C THR A 6 19.95 7.49 13.13
N LEU A 7 18.93 6.80 13.66
CA LEU A 7 17.74 6.47 12.90
C LEU A 7 16.95 7.74 12.52
N GLU A 8 16.71 8.66 13.46
CA GLU A 8 16.07 9.95 13.19
C GLU A 8 16.80 10.73 12.10
N HIS A 9 18.13 10.82 12.20
CA HIS A 9 18.94 11.51 11.21
C HIS A 9 18.86 10.81 9.85
N LEU A 10 18.89 9.48 9.81
CA LEU A 10 18.71 8.74 8.57
C LEU A 10 17.36 9.06 7.93
N LEU A 11 16.27 8.94 8.68
CA LEU A 11 14.91 9.23 8.20
C LEU A 11 14.77 10.67 7.68
N GLN A 12 15.34 11.66 8.38
CA GLN A 12 15.31 13.06 7.98
C GLN A 12 16.12 13.38 6.72
N ASN A 13 17.14 12.58 6.40
CA ASN A 13 18.02 12.81 5.24
C ASN A 13 17.61 12.02 3.99
N LEU A 14 16.63 11.12 4.10
CA LEU A 14 16.11 10.42 2.94
C LEU A 14 15.34 11.41 2.06
N LYS A 15 15.75 11.53 0.79
CA LYS A 15 15.16 12.46 -0.18
C LYS A 15 13.92 11.90 -0.87
N THR A 16 13.43 10.75 -0.41
CA THR A 16 12.32 10.02 -1.02
C THR A 16 11.49 9.38 0.09
N ASN A 17 10.19 9.24 -0.17
CA ASN A 17 9.25 8.51 0.67
C ASN A 17 9.13 7.04 0.25
N ASN A 18 9.85 6.63 -0.80
CA ASN A 18 9.84 5.25 -1.27
C ASN A 18 11.15 4.58 -0.85
N PHE A 19 11.20 4.08 0.39
CA PHE A 19 12.36 3.36 0.90
C PHE A 19 11.97 2.23 1.83
N MET A 20 12.88 1.26 1.91
CA MET A 20 12.86 0.19 2.90
C MET A 20 14.22 0.20 3.61
N LEU A 21 14.21 0.20 4.94
CA LEU A 21 15.40 0.04 5.75
C LEU A 21 15.50 -1.42 6.19
N ILE A 22 16.70 -1.98 6.04
CA ILE A 22 16.98 -3.39 6.33
C ILE A 22 18.29 -3.47 7.09
N GLY A 23 18.29 -4.20 8.19
CA GLY A 23 19.51 -4.55 8.90
C GLY A 23 19.32 -4.65 10.41
N ASP A 24 20.44 -4.74 11.10
CA ASP A 24 20.53 -4.73 12.55
C ASP A 24 20.42 -3.29 13.09
N PHE A 25 19.27 -2.98 13.70
CA PHE A 25 19.02 -1.68 14.33
C PHE A 25 19.58 -1.62 15.76
N ASN A 26 19.94 -2.77 16.33
CA ASN A 26 20.23 -2.94 17.74
C ASN A 26 19.10 -2.46 18.64
N PHE A 27 17.86 -2.48 18.13
CA PHE A 27 16.65 -2.04 18.83
C PHE A 27 15.91 -3.24 19.42
N GLY A 28 15.61 -3.19 20.71
CA GLY A 28 14.80 -4.23 21.37
C GLY A 28 13.34 -3.82 21.47
N ASP A 29 12.41 -4.77 21.31
CA ASP A 29 10.97 -4.51 21.48
C ASP A 29 10.56 -4.16 22.94
N PHE A 30 11.50 -4.17 23.89
CA PHE A 30 11.27 -3.78 25.29
C PHE A 30 11.90 -2.43 25.66
N ASP A 31 12.63 -1.77 24.74
CA ASP A 31 13.16 -0.43 24.99
C ASP A 31 12.11 0.64 24.63
N LEU A 32 11.57 1.28 25.66
CA LEU A 32 10.49 2.28 25.51
C LEU A 32 10.86 3.44 24.58
N LYS A 33 12.13 3.86 24.50
CA LYS A 33 12.54 5.01 23.68
C LYS A 33 12.70 4.63 22.21
N GLU A 34 13.22 3.43 21.97
CA GLU A 34 13.39 2.90 20.62
C GLU A 34 12.04 2.55 20.00
N ASN A 35 11.14 1.95 20.79
CA ASN A 35 9.77 1.74 20.39
C ASN A 35 9.02 3.06 20.19
N ASP A 36 9.11 4.04 21.11
CA ASP A 36 8.44 5.34 20.94
C ASP A 36 8.86 6.05 19.64
N LEU A 37 10.13 5.93 19.23
CA LEU A 37 10.59 6.46 17.94
C LEU A 37 9.93 5.73 16.75
N LEU A 38 9.92 4.39 16.78
CA LEU A 38 9.28 3.60 15.73
C LEU A 38 7.76 3.86 15.70
N ASP A 39 7.11 3.94 16.85
CA ASP A 39 5.68 4.16 17.06
C ASP A 39 5.25 5.54 16.56
N LYS A 40 6.02 6.60 16.87
CA LYS A 40 5.80 7.93 16.28
C LYS A 40 5.90 7.96 14.76
N SER A 41 6.67 7.02 14.21
CA SER A 41 6.88 6.88 12.79
C SER A 41 5.89 5.88 12.16
N GLN A 42 5.03 5.18 12.92
CA GLN A 42 4.25 4.05 12.41
C GLN A 42 3.22 4.41 11.33
N GLU A 43 2.74 5.66 11.30
CA GLU A 43 1.88 6.14 10.21
C GLU A 43 2.62 6.19 8.87
N GLU A 44 3.95 6.26 8.91
CA GLU A 44 4.82 6.43 7.75
C GLU A 44 5.81 5.27 7.57
N VAL A 45 6.14 4.49 8.60
CA VAL A 45 7.16 3.44 8.58
C VAL A 45 6.64 2.21 9.31
N HIS A 46 6.45 1.13 8.56
CA HIS A 46 5.86 -0.11 9.05
C HIS A 46 6.93 -1.17 9.33
N ASP A 47 6.88 -1.77 10.52
CA ASP A 47 7.69 -2.95 10.87
C ASP A 47 7.01 -4.20 10.29
N LEU A 48 7.57 -4.74 9.20
CA LEU A 48 6.92 -5.80 8.42
C LEU A 48 6.72 -7.09 9.22
N TRP A 49 7.55 -7.36 10.23
CA TRP A 49 7.36 -8.54 11.07
C TRP A 49 6.09 -8.42 11.91
N LYS A 50 5.90 -7.27 12.57
CA LYS A 50 4.71 -6.97 13.38
C LYS A 50 3.43 -6.89 12.56
N GLN A 51 3.54 -6.59 11.27
CA GLN A 51 2.41 -6.58 10.35
C GLN A 51 1.89 -8.00 10.01
N ILE A 52 2.78 -8.99 9.97
CA ILE A 52 2.43 -10.38 9.61
C ILE A 52 2.15 -11.22 10.85
N TYR A 53 2.93 -11.03 11.90
CA TYR A 53 2.95 -11.93 13.04
C TYR A 53 2.46 -11.25 14.32
N ASN A 54 1.65 -11.99 15.08
CA ASN A 54 1.41 -11.66 16.49
C ASN A 54 2.72 -11.88 17.27
N ILE A 55 3.30 -10.80 17.81
CA ILE A 55 4.61 -10.84 18.46
C ILE A 55 4.62 -11.66 19.75
N ASP A 56 3.48 -11.83 20.41
CA ASP A 56 3.38 -12.66 21.62
C ASP A 56 3.51 -14.16 21.29
N GLU A 57 3.10 -14.56 20.09
CA GLU A 57 3.18 -15.94 19.60
C GLU A 57 4.46 -16.18 18.78
N ASN A 58 4.83 -15.20 17.97
CA ASN A 58 5.94 -15.25 17.03
C ASN A 58 6.83 -14.00 17.23
N PRO A 59 7.64 -13.97 18.30
CA PRO A 59 8.38 -12.77 18.68
C PRO A 59 9.47 -12.37 17.70
N GLY A 60 9.86 -13.28 16.78
CA GLY A 60 10.84 -12.99 15.74
C GLY A 60 12.22 -12.65 16.27
N TYR A 61 12.65 -13.28 17.37
CA TYR A 61 13.98 -13.03 17.94
C TYR A 61 15.08 -13.41 16.96
N THR A 62 15.74 -12.40 16.40
CA THR A 62 16.90 -12.58 15.53
C THR A 62 18.16 -12.80 16.35
N PHE A 63 18.19 -12.30 17.58
CA PHE A 63 19.22 -12.59 18.57
C PHE A 63 18.60 -13.34 19.76
N ASP A 64 18.85 -14.65 19.85
CA ASP A 64 18.23 -15.53 20.85
C ASP A 64 19.28 -16.34 21.64
N PRO A 65 19.87 -15.76 22.71
CA PRO A 65 20.83 -16.45 23.58
C PRO A 65 20.32 -17.76 24.21
N SER A 66 19.00 -17.96 24.26
CA SER A 66 18.41 -19.19 24.82
C SER A 66 18.46 -20.38 23.87
N ARG A 67 18.63 -20.14 22.56
CA ARG A 67 18.63 -21.16 21.50
C ARG A 67 19.86 -21.13 20.60
N ASN A 68 20.55 -20.00 20.54
CA ASN A 68 21.71 -19.79 19.70
C ASN A 68 22.98 -19.72 20.55
N ILE A 69 23.89 -20.68 20.37
CA ILE A 69 25.12 -20.78 21.17
C ILE A 69 26.05 -19.58 20.91
N CYS A 70 26.14 -19.10 19.67
CA CYS A 70 26.91 -17.91 19.36
C CYS A 70 26.33 -16.68 20.08
N ALA A 71 25.00 -16.50 20.06
CA ALA A 71 24.34 -15.42 20.79
C ALA A 71 24.56 -15.55 22.30
N GLN A 72 24.53 -16.77 22.83
CA GLN A 72 24.81 -17.05 24.23
C GLN A 72 26.21 -16.58 24.65
N ILE A 73 27.21 -16.88 23.83
CA ILE A 73 28.61 -16.47 24.09
C ILE A 73 28.78 -14.95 23.96
N MET A 74 28.12 -14.33 22.98
CA MET A 74 28.26 -12.91 22.68
C MET A 74 27.40 -12.00 23.57
N SER A 75 26.41 -12.54 24.29
CA SER A 75 25.44 -11.76 25.07
C SER A 75 25.90 -11.50 26.50
N ASP A 76 26.02 -10.22 26.87
CA ASP A 76 26.23 -9.82 28.27
C ASP A 76 24.97 -10.00 29.14
N SER A 77 23.79 -9.88 28.54
CA SER A 77 22.52 -9.79 29.29
C SER A 77 21.70 -11.09 29.24
N GLN A 78 22.01 -11.98 28.30
CA GLN A 78 21.26 -13.21 28.03
C GLN A 78 19.77 -12.99 27.68
N ILE A 79 19.41 -11.79 27.21
CA ILE A 79 18.03 -11.45 26.87
C ILE A 79 17.81 -11.55 25.36
N ASN A 80 16.73 -12.21 24.97
CA ASN A 80 16.31 -12.34 23.57
C ASN A 80 15.88 -10.99 22.99
N ARG A 81 16.26 -10.74 21.74
CA ARG A 81 16.06 -9.46 21.06
C ARG A 81 15.76 -9.66 19.58
N ARG A 82 14.92 -8.78 19.05
CA ARG A 82 14.66 -8.65 17.61
C ARG A 82 15.37 -7.41 17.09
N PHE A 83 16.65 -7.59 16.83
CA PHE A 83 17.53 -6.51 16.43
C PHE A 83 17.44 -6.23 14.93
N ASP A 84 17.31 -7.29 14.13
CA ASP A 84 17.22 -7.19 12.68
C ASP A 84 15.78 -6.96 12.25
N ARG A 85 15.56 -6.00 11.35
CA ARG A 85 14.22 -5.57 10.95
C ARG A 85 14.15 -5.21 9.48
N TYR A 86 12.96 -5.40 8.91
CA TYR A 86 12.52 -4.76 7.69
C TYR A 86 11.54 -3.65 8.06
N LEU A 87 11.95 -2.39 7.86
CA LEU A 87 11.10 -1.22 8.07
C LEU A 87 10.76 -0.62 6.71
N LEU A 88 9.48 -0.61 6.35
CA LEU A 88 9.02 -0.12 5.05
C LEU A 88 8.31 1.21 5.22
N HIS A 89 8.80 2.26 4.54
CA HIS A 89 8.07 3.52 4.51
C HIS A 89 6.80 3.38 3.67
N LYS A 90 5.75 4.13 4.02
CA LYS A 90 4.53 4.28 3.23
C LYS A 90 4.90 4.72 1.82
N LEU A 91 4.66 3.84 0.86
CA LEU A 91 5.06 4.07 -0.51
C LEU A 91 4.01 4.90 -1.24
N ASN A 92 4.46 5.92 -1.95
CA ASN A 92 3.62 6.70 -2.84
C ASN A 92 3.45 5.95 -4.17
N ASN A 93 2.19 5.75 -4.59
CA ASN A 93 1.84 5.12 -5.86
C ASN A 93 2.41 3.70 -6.05
N VAL A 94 2.70 2.99 -4.95
CA VAL A 94 3.16 1.60 -5.01
C VAL A 94 2.39 0.81 -3.95
N TYR A 95 1.88 -0.34 -4.35
CA TYR A 95 1.40 -1.36 -3.42
C TYR A 95 2.48 -2.41 -3.23
N TYR A 96 2.40 -3.11 -2.11
CA TYR A 96 3.18 -4.30 -1.90
C TYR A 96 2.35 -5.41 -1.28
N SER A 97 2.73 -6.64 -1.57
CA SER A 97 2.26 -7.84 -0.89
C SER A 97 3.48 -8.61 -0.40
N ILE A 98 3.41 -9.05 0.86
CA ILE A 98 4.47 -9.90 1.41
C ILE A 98 4.08 -11.34 1.13
N GLU A 99 4.84 -11.99 0.25
CA GLU A 99 4.63 -13.40 -0.08
C GLU A 99 5.26 -14.30 0.98
N HIS A 100 6.37 -13.84 1.56
CA HIS A 100 7.13 -14.64 2.52
C HIS A 100 7.93 -13.74 3.46
N LEU A 101 7.87 -14.01 4.77
CA LEU A 101 8.75 -13.39 5.75
C LEU A 101 9.05 -14.42 6.85
N GLN A 102 10.31 -14.81 7.03
CA GLN A 102 10.66 -15.80 8.05
C GLN A 102 12.08 -15.62 8.60
N LEU A 103 12.34 -16.22 9.76
CA LEU A 103 13.70 -16.44 10.26
C LEU A 103 14.34 -17.61 9.51
N VAL A 104 15.60 -17.45 9.10
CA VAL A 104 16.41 -18.48 8.44
C VAL A 104 17.79 -18.58 9.09
N GLY A 105 18.49 -19.69 8.82
CA GLY A 105 19.79 -19.96 9.47
C GLY A 105 19.66 -20.29 10.95
N THR A 106 18.50 -20.81 11.37
CA THR A 106 18.24 -21.26 12.75
C THR A 106 18.86 -22.62 13.04
N GLU A 107 19.23 -23.35 12.00
CA GLU A 107 19.90 -24.64 12.10
C GLU A 107 21.33 -24.49 12.63
N THR A 108 21.81 -25.56 13.26
CA THR A 108 23.17 -25.69 13.73
C THR A 108 23.98 -26.55 12.77
N ILE A 109 25.27 -26.24 12.64
CA ILE A 109 26.24 -27.01 11.86
C ILE A 109 27.23 -27.70 12.80
N PRO A 110 27.71 -28.91 12.46
CA PRO A 110 28.72 -29.59 13.24
C PRO A 110 30.08 -28.88 13.12
N ILE A 111 30.83 -28.82 14.21
CA ILE A 111 32.19 -28.24 14.26
C ILE A 111 33.26 -29.33 14.16
N ASP A 112 32.90 -30.58 14.45
CA ASP A 112 33.77 -31.74 14.42
C ASP A 112 33.14 -32.91 13.64
N GLU A 113 33.98 -33.85 13.23
CA GLU A 113 33.57 -35.05 12.48
C GLU A 113 32.67 -35.98 13.31
N SER A 114 32.66 -35.85 14.64
CA SER A 114 31.79 -36.63 15.52
C SER A 114 30.35 -36.11 15.57
N ASN A 115 30.08 -34.92 15.03
CA ASN A 115 28.79 -34.22 15.11
C ASN A 115 28.27 -33.99 16.54
N GLU A 116 29.12 -34.15 17.55
CA GLU A 116 28.75 -33.98 18.96
C GLU A 116 28.69 -32.50 19.34
N LYS A 117 29.48 -31.66 18.67
CA LYS A 117 29.48 -30.21 18.86
C LYS A 117 28.84 -29.53 17.68
N GLN A 118 27.75 -28.84 17.93
CA GLN A 118 27.05 -28.06 16.93
C GLN A 118 27.06 -26.58 17.29
N ILE A 119 27.08 -25.73 16.26
CA ILE A 119 27.09 -24.27 16.42
C ILE A 119 26.18 -23.62 15.38
N ASN A 120 25.59 -22.48 15.73
CA ASN A 120 24.87 -21.67 14.77
C ASN A 120 25.85 -20.95 13.82
N LEU A 121 25.38 -20.56 12.64
CA LEU A 121 26.22 -19.87 11.64
C LEU A 121 26.64 -18.46 12.08
N SER A 122 25.83 -17.82 12.91
CA SER A 122 26.04 -16.48 13.47
C SER A 122 25.32 -16.40 14.82
N ASP A 123 25.69 -15.42 15.64
CA ASP A 123 24.95 -14.98 16.83
C ASP A 123 23.59 -14.33 16.50
N HIS A 124 23.35 -14.00 15.23
CA HIS A 124 22.05 -13.61 14.73
C HIS A 124 21.49 -14.68 13.77
N TYR A 125 20.19 -14.93 13.86
CA TYR A 125 19.42 -15.53 12.79
C TYR A 125 19.10 -14.47 11.73
N ALA A 126 19.13 -14.86 10.46
CA ALA A 126 18.79 -13.96 9.37
C ALA A 126 17.28 -13.86 9.18
N LEU A 127 16.81 -12.75 8.64
CA LEU A 127 15.45 -12.63 8.12
C LEU A 127 15.46 -12.77 6.61
N GLN A 128 14.49 -13.51 6.08
CA GLN A 128 14.26 -13.64 4.65
C GLN A 128 12.90 -13.03 4.31
N LEU A 129 12.90 -12.05 3.42
CA LEU A 129 11.69 -11.41 2.89
C LEU A 129 11.57 -11.67 1.38
N ILE A 130 10.39 -12.10 0.94
CA ILE A 130 9.95 -12.06 -0.46
C ILE A 130 8.73 -11.13 -0.50
N ILE A 131 8.86 -10.06 -1.28
CA ILE A 131 7.89 -8.98 -1.37
C ILE A 131 7.70 -8.63 -2.84
N ASP A 132 6.45 -8.55 -3.26
CA ASP A 132 6.08 -8.05 -4.59
C ASP A 132 5.74 -6.56 -4.49
N PHE A 133 6.21 -5.76 -5.44
CA PHE A 133 5.93 -4.34 -5.53
C PHE A 133 5.23 -4.04 -6.84
N GLN A 134 4.06 -3.39 -6.76
CA GLN A 134 3.25 -3.05 -7.92
C GLN A 134 3.03 -1.54 -7.96
N THR A 135 3.47 -0.91 -9.05
CA THR A 135 3.23 0.52 -9.27
C THR A 135 1.77 0.77 -9.65
N ARG A 136 1.15 1.75 -8.99
CA ARG A 136 -0.14 2.31 -9.40
C ARG A 136 0.07 3.14 -10.64
N ILE A 137 -0.57 2.74 -11.73
CA ILE A 137 -0.49 3.47 -12.99
C ILE A 137 -1.84 4.14 -13.22
N ILE A 138 -1.83 5.47 -13.24
CA ILE A 138 -2.94 6.25 -13.79
C ILE A 138 -2.96 5.97 -15.30
N ASN A 139 -4.11 5.53 -15.81
CA ASN A 139 -4.23 5.18 -17.22
C ASN A 139 -5.41 5.91 -17.87
N HIS A 140 -5.28 6.21 -19.17
CA HIS A 140 -6.35 6.84 -19.95
C HIS A 140 -7.49 5.89 -20.33
N ARG A 141 -7.40 4.62 -19.93
CA ARG A 141 -8.40 3.57 -20.16
C ARG A 141 -9.30 3.32 -18.94
N SER A 142 -9.16 4.13 -17.90
CA SER A 142 -9.89 4.04 -16.64
C SER A 142 -10.39 5.44 -16.28
N ALA A 143 -11.61 5.49 -15.78
CA ALA A 143 -12.29 6.70 -15.36
C ALA A 143 -13.19 6.40 -14.16
N LEU A 144 -13.33 7.36 -13.25
CA LEU A 144 -14.47 7.40 -12.33
C LEU A 144 -15.59 8.15 -13.02
N VAL A 145 -16.75 7.53 -13.16
CA VAL A 145 -17.84 8.06 -13.99
C VAL A 145 -19.19 7.99 -13.29
N ILE A 146 -20.10 8.87 -13.70
CA ILE A 146 -21.53 8.78 -13.39
C ILE A 146 -22.22 8.13 -14.58
N LEU A 147 -22.89 7.00 -14.35
CA LEU A 147 -23.69 6.32 -15.38
C LEU A 147 -25.14 6.82 -15.32
N PRO A 148 -25.76 7.18 -16.46
CA PRO A 148 -27.18 7.43 -16.51
C PRO A 148 -27.95 6.13 -16.27
N SER A 149 -29.15 6.23 -15.72
CA SER A 149 -30.03 5.08 -15.55
C SER A 149 -30.27 4.37 -16.90
N THR A 150 -30.21 3.04 -16.89
CA THR A 150 -30.22 2.20 -18.10
C THR A 150 -31.45 2.38 -18.99
N ASN A 151 -32.57 2.82 -18.41
CA ASN A 151 -33.79 3.15 -19.16
C ASN A 151 -33.62 4.32 -20.14
N HIS A 152 -32.62 5.19 -19.96
CA HIS A 152 -32.31 6.29 -20.88
C HIS A 152 -31.32 5.91 -21.98
N TRP A 153 -30.64 4.75 -21.87
CA TRP A 153 -29.59 4.35 -22.80
C TRP A 153 -30.07 4.23 -24.26
N PRO A 154 -31.28 3.71 -24.57
CA PRO A 154 -31.76 3.69 -25.96
C PRO A 154 -31.88 5.08 -26.59
N MET A 155 -32.32 6.08 -25.80
CA MET A 155 -32.41 7.47 -26.25
C MET A 155 -31.01 8.05 -26.47
N ILE A 156 -30.08 7.86 -25.53
CA ILE A 156 -28.70 8.35 -25.69
C ILE A 156 -28.03 7.71 -26.90
N LYS A 157 -28.26 6.41 -27.11
CA LYS A 157 -27.74 5.67 -28.26
C LYS A 157 -28.23 6.24 -29.60
N SER A 158 -29.41 6.85 -29.66
CA SER A 158 -29.85 7.52 -30.90
C SER A 158 -29.07 8.79 -31.25
N PHE A 159 -28.32 9.36 -30.30
CA PHE A 159 -27.45 10.52 -30.50
C PHE A 159 -25.99 10.15 -30.72
N CYS A 160 -25.59 8.91 -30.41
CA CYS A 160 -24.29 8.37 -30.79
C CYS A 160 -24.43 7.76 -32.19
N ASP A 161 -23.51 8.05 -33.12
CA ASP A 161 -23.53 7.55 -34.50
C ASP A 161 -23.37 6.01 -34.59
N GLY A 162 -24.43 5.27 -34.22
CA GLY A 162 -24.51 3.83 -34.26
C GLY A 162 -23.65 3.10 -33.23
N ASP A 163 -23.59 1.76 -33.36
CA ASP A 163 -22.79 0.81 -32.56
C ASP A 163 -21.27 0.99 -32.75
N GLY A 164 -20.78 2.23 -32.70
CA GLY A 164 -19.38 2.56 -32.82
C GLY A 164 -18.55 1.93 -31.69
N PRO A 165 -17.25 1.68 -31.92
CA PRO A 165 -16.35 1.06 -30.94
C PRO A 165 -16.34 1.79 -29.58
N SER A 166 -16.59 3.10 -29.59
CA SER A 166 -16.67 3.94 -28.40
C SER A 166 -17.84 3.57 -27.49
N PHE A 167 -19.02 3.22 -28.03
CA PHE A 167 -20.19 2.84 -27.21
C PHE A 167 -20.02 1.44 -26.60
N VAL A 168 -19.32 0.55 -27.30
CA VAL A 168 -18.98 -0.80 -26.81
C VAL A 168 -17.91 -0.73 -25.71
N GLN A 169 -16.93 0.16 -25.86
CA GLN A 169 -15.84 0.31 -24.90
C GLN A 169 -16.22 1.17 -23.69
N TRP A 170 -17.06 2.19 -23.90
CA TRP A 170 -17.50 3.14 -22.90
C TRP A 170 -19.01 3.32 -23.00
N PRO A 171 -19.81 2.78 -22.05
CA PRO A 171 -21.24 3.08 -22.02
C PRO A 171 -21.46 4.59 -21.86
N PRO A 172 -22.66 5.12 -22.15
CA PRO A 172 -22.98 6.52 -21.87
C PRO A 172 -22.60 6.90 -20.44
N HIS A 173 -21.85 7.99 -20.28
CA HIS A 173 -21.31 8.39 -18.98
C HIS A 173 -20.99 9.88 -18.91
N PHE A 174 -20.87 10.39 -17.69
CA PHE A 174 -20.19 11.65 -17.38
C PHE A 174 -18.90 11.34 -16.64
N ASN A 175 -17.77 11.86 -17.14
CA ASN A 175 -16.49 11.74 -16.43
C ASN A 175 -16.53 12.59 -15.17
N LEU A 176 -16.25 11.96 -14.02
CA LEU A 176 -15.95 12.66 -12.77
C LEU A 176 -14.44 12.78 -12.61
N LEU A 177 -13.69 11.69 -12.75
CA LEU A 177 -12.22 11.69 -12.77
C LEU A 177 -11.71 10.94 -14.00
N TRP A 178 -10.91 11.60 -14.83
CA TRP A 178 -10.18 10.98 -15.93
C TRP A 178 -8.86 11.73 -16.18
N PRO A 179 -7.73 11.02 -16.37
CA PRO A 179 -7.56 9.57 -16.23
C PRO A 179 -7.70 9.09 -14.78
N PHE A 180 -7.98 7.81 -14.59
CA PHE A 180 -8.11 7.19 -13.26
C PHE A 180 -7.14 6.03 -13.09
N TYR A 181 -7.04 5.51 -11.86
CA TYR A 181 -6.18 4.37 -11.57
C TYR A 181 -6.60 3.14 -12.37
N TYR A 182 -5.62 2.36 -12.84
CA TYR A 182 -5.90 1.05 -13.40
C TYR A 182 -6.17 0.06 -12.27
N LEU A 183 -7.45 -0.30 -12.11
CA LEU A 183 -7.94 -1.13 -11.00
C LEU A 183 -8.17 -2.56 -11.49
N ASN A 184 -7.11 -3.35 -11.59
CA ASN A 184 -7.18 -4.73 -12.08
C ASN A 184 -6.79 -5.77 -11.02
N HIS A 185 -6.55 -5.35 -9.77
CA HIS A 185 -6.08 -6.19 -8.70
C HIS A 185 -7.12 -6.28 -7.57
N SER A 186 -7.25 -7.45 -6.93
CA SER A 186 -8.23 -7.65 -5.83
C SER A 186 -7.97 -6.75 -4.61
N LEU A 187 -6.73 -6.29 -4.43
CA LEU A 187 -6.34 -5.37 -3.37
C LEU A 187 -6.77 -3.91 -3.62
N ASP A 188 -7.11 -3.55 -4.86
CA ASP A 188 -7.60 -2.20 -5.19
C ASP A 188 -8.88 -1.87 -4.42
N ASP A 189 -9.69 -2.90 -4.14
CA ASP A 189 -10.93 -2.80 -3.38
C ASP A 189 -10.72 -2.56 -1.89
N GLN A 190 -9.56 -2.89 -1.33
CA GLN A 190 -9.50 -3.17 0.10
C GLN A 190 -9.14 -2.00 1.00
N LEU A 191 -8.31 -1.00 0.65
CA LEU A 191 -7.98 0.03 1.66
C LEU A 191 -7.72 1.46 1.18
N ASP A 192 -7.08 1.69 0.02
CA ASP A 192 -6.48 3.02 -0.21
C ASP A 192 -7.16 3.89 -1.25
N ILE A 193 -7.91 3.30 -2.20
CA ILE A 193 -8.57 4.06 -3.28
C ILE A 193 -10.07 3.79 -3.23
N LEU A 194 -10.48 2.54 -3.48
CA LEU A 194 -11.90 2.25 -3.64
C LEU A 194 -12.65 2.25 -2.34
N LEU A 195 -12.07 1.80 -1.22
CA LEU A 195 -12.76 1.84 0.07
C LEU A 195 -13.02 3.29 0.55
N PRO A 196 -12.02 4.19 0.61
CA PRO A 196 -12.27 5.59 0.95
C PRO A 196 -13.23 6.26 -0.03
N LEU A 197 -13.09 5.98 -1.32
CA LEU A 197 -14.01 6.50 -2.34
C LEU A 197 -15.44 5.99 -2.14
N ARG A 198 -15.64 4.70 -1.84
CA ARG A 198 -16.96 4.13 -1.54
C ARG A 198 -17.55 4.76 -0.28
N ILE A 199 -16.75 4.95 0.77
CA ILE A 199 -17.19 5.63 2.00
C ILE A 199 -17.63 7.06 1.69
N LEU A 200 -16.81 7.83 0.96
CA LEU A 200 -17.13 9.19 0.55
C LEU A 200 -18.41 9.23 -0.30
N LEU A 201 -18.49 8.42 -1.35
CA LEU A 201 -19.65 8.37 -2.25
C LEU A 201 -20.92 7.86 -1.55
N SER A 202 -20.81 7.02 -0.51
CA SER A 202 -21.95 6.55 0.28
C SER A 202 -22.63 7.66 1.09
N GLN A 203 -21.93 8.76 1.36
CA GLN A 203 -22.45 9.93 2.06
C GLN A 203 -23.26 10.85 1.14
N ILE A 204 -23.34 10.52 -0.15
CA ILE A 204 -23.96 11.35 -1.16
C ILE A 204 -25.36 10.82 -1.42
N SER A 205 -26.36 11.64 -1.10
CA SER A 205 -27.76 11.32 -1.40
C SER A 205 -27.97 11.16 -2.90
N SER A 206 -28.91 10.29 -3.28
CA SER A 206 -29.35 10.16 -4.67
C SER A 206 -29.73 11.50 -5.25
N PHE A 207 -29.30 11.77 -6.48
CA PHE A 207 -29.57 13.03 -7.19
C PHE A 207 -30.04 12.77 -8.62
N GLN A 208 -30.53 13.83 -9.26
CA GLN A 208 -30.94 13.79 -10.67
C GLN A 208 -30.10 14.78 -11.48
N ILE A 209 -29.58 14.28 -12.60
CA ILE A 209 -28.94 15.09 -13.63
C ILE A 209 -29.97 15.32 -14.73
N GLN A 210 -30.30 16.58 -14.98
CA GLN A 210 -31.12 16.99 -16.11
C GLN A 210 -30.21 17.42 -17.25
N VAL A 211 -30.46 16.83 -18.42
CA VAL A 211 -29.82 17.13 -19.69
C VAL A 211 -30.88 17.70 -20.61
N ASP A 212 -30.68 18.91 -21.09
CA ASP A 212 -31.65 19.62 -21.92
C ASP A 212 -31.02 20.35 -23.12
N ASP A 213 -29.72 20.19 -23.34
CA ASP A 213 -29.00 20.81 -24.45
C ASP A 213 -27.90 19.90 -25.03
N PHE A 214 -27.29 20.33 -26.12
CA PHE A 214 -26.15 19.70 -26.78
C PHE A 214 -25.05 20.73 -26.99
N ASP A 215 -23.80 20.28 -26.88
CA ASP A 215 -22.64 21.14 -27.08
C ASP A 215 -21.49 20.34 -27.69
N THR A 216 -20.40 21.00 -28.06
CA THR A 216 -19.26 20.36 -28.74
C THR A 216 -17.93 20.92 -28.25
N PHE A 217 -17.00 20.01 -27.91
CA PHE A 217 -15.61 20.38 -27.67
C PHE A 217 -14.93 20.64 -29.01
N MET A 218 -14.64 21.92 -29.29
CA MET A 218 -14.07 22.36 -30.56
C MET A 218 -12.71 21.72 -30.88
N GLU A 219 -11.88 21.47 -29.86
CA GLU A 219 -10.52 20.95 -30.04
C GLU A 219 -10.49 19.52 -30.59
N ASN A 220 -11.47 18.70 -30.18
CA ASN A 220 -11.48 17.26 -30.49
C ASN A 220 -12.73 16.83 -31.28
N HIS A 221 -13.57 17.79 -31.71
CA HIS A 221 -14.83 17.56 -32.43
C HIS A 221 -15.77 16.57 -31.73
N VAL A 222 -15.78 16.56 -30.40
CA VAL A 222 -16.63 15.67 -29.60
C VAL A 222 -17.92 16.41 -29.25
N SER A 223 -19.04 15.95 -29.82
CA SER A 223 -20.38 16.40 -29.40
C SER A 223 -20.83 15.64 -28.15
N PHE A 224 -21.51 16.35 -27.25
CA PHE A 224 -21.99 15.77 -26.01
C PHE A 224 -23.35 16.32 -25.60
N LEU A 225 -24.08 15.50 -24.85
CA LEU A 225 -25.29 15.86 -24.14
C LEU A 225 -24.93 16.75 -22.95
N LYS A 226 -25.42 17.99 -22.95
CA LYS A 226 -25.07 19.01 -21.97
C LYS A 226 -26.09 19.06 -20.83
N PRO A 227 -25.64 18.86 -19.58
CA PRO A 227 -26.46 19.07 -18.40
C PRO A 227 -26.81 20.54 -18.23
N ASN A 228 -27.98 20.82 -17.67
CA ASN A 228 -28.35 22.20 -17.36
C ASN A 228 -27.45 22.81 -16.27
N GLU A 229 -27.59 24.12 -16.05
CA GLU A 229 -26.73 24.85 -15.12
C GLU A 229 -26.77 24.27 -13.70
N LYS A 230 -27.96 23.92 -13.20
CA LYS A 230 -28.15 23.33 -11.88
C LYS A 230 -27.44 21.97 -11.75
N SER A 231 -27.60 21.09 -12.73
CA SER A 231 -26.94 19.78 -12.74
C SER A 231 -25.43 19.89 -12.97
N THR A 232 -24.99 20.87 -13.75
CA THR A 232 -23.56 21.19 -13.91
C THR A 232 -22.93 21.60 -12.58
N GLN A 233 -23.60 22.48 -11.83
CA GLN A 233 -23.12 22.92 -10.53
C GLN A 233 -23.04 21.75 -9.52
N LEU A 234 -24.05 20.89 -9.50
CA LEU A 234 -24.05 19.70 -8.65
C LEU A 234 -22.86 18.77 -8.95
N MET A 235 -22.54 18.52 -10.22
CA MET A 235 -21.41 17.67 -10.57
C MET A 235 -20.06 18.32 -10.22
N LYS A 236 -19.94 19.65 -10.27
CA LYS A 236 -18.75 20.35 -9.78
C LYS A 236 -18.58 20.17 -8.28
N GLU A 237 -19.64 20.35 -7.50
CA GLU A 237 -19.61 20.11 -6.05
C GLU A 237 -19.27 18.66 -5.72
N LEU A 238 -19.72 17.70 -6.53
CA LEU A 238 -19.35 16.29 -6.39
C LEU A 238 -17.86 16.05 -6.68
N PHE A 239 -17.30 16.73 -7.69
CA PHE A 239 -15.89 16.64 -8.04
C PHE A 239 -14.96 17.25 -6.98
N GLU A 240 -15.41 18.31 -6.31
CA GLU A 240 -14.63 19.04 -5.32
C GLU A 240 -14.60 18.38 -3.92
N ARG A 241 -15.44 17.36 -3.68
CA ARG A 241 -15.47 16.58 -2.44
C ARG A 241 -14.38 15.52 -2.40
#